data_AF-A0A7S3EVW9-F1
#
_entry.id   AF-A0A7S3EVW9-F1
#
_cell.length_a   1.000
_cell.length_b   1.000
_cell.length_c   1.000
_cell.angle_alpha   90.00
_cell.angle_beta   90.00
_cell.angle_gamma   90.00
#
_symmetry.space_group_name_H-M   'P 1'
#
loop_
_entity.id
_entity.type
_entity.pdbx_description
1 polymer ?
#
loop_
_entity_poly.entity_id
_entity_poly.type
_entity_poly.pdbx_seq_one_letter_code
_entity_poly.pdbx_strand_id
1 'polypeptide(L)'
;WQVSIGETTFGGVGILARQKAAKVDYGSLILLALQRSRSAREAISVMTDLVASHGYASEGETFTIGDPNEVWLMEMIGSGFDTLGAVWVARRVPDGYVTAHANQARITTFPRDDPDNCVYAPNVVSVAVSQGLYPADAPVDAFSFSDVYDP
;
A
#
# COMPACT_ATOMS: atom_id res chain seq x y z
N TRP A 1 18.85 -9.18 -11.40
CA TRP A 1 18.10 -8.92 -10.16
C TRP A 1 16.85 -9.79 -10.23
N GLN A 2 16.45 -10.44 -9.13
CA GLN A 2 15.31 -11.37 -9.15
C GLN A 2 14.23 -10.80 -8.24
N VAL A 3 13.42 -9.91 -8.80
CA VAL A 3 12.22 -9.35 -8.18
C VAL A 3 11.07 -9.53 -9.16
N SER A 4 9.91 -9.96 -8.66
CA SER A 4 8.67 -10.03 -9.42
C SER A 4 7.60 -9.20 -8.72
N ILE A 5 6.80 -8.48 -9.51
CA ILE A 5 5.66 -7.71 -9.00
C ILE A 5 4.44 -8.04 -9.86
N GLY A 6 3.36 -8.46 -9.21
CA GLY A 6 2.02 -8.55 -9.79
C GLY A 6 1.07 -7.58 -9.10
N GLU A 7 -0.11 -7.33 -9.67
CA GLU A 7 -1.08 -6.40 -9.11
C GLU A 7 -2.54 -6.85 -9.38
N THR A 8 -3.44 -6.43 -8.49
CA THR A 8 -4.90 -6.40 -8.69
C THR A 8 -5.53 -5.12 -8.11
N THR A 9 -6.42 -4.49 -8.88
CA THR A 9 -7.13 -3.25 -8.49
C THR A 9 -8.34 -3.48 -7.62
N PHE A 10 -8.37 -2.91 -6.42
CA PHE A 10 -9.55 -2.90 -5.55
C PHE A 10 -10.38 -1.61 -5.67
N GLY A 11 -9.83 -0.54 -6.25
CA GLY A 11 -10.53 0.72 -6.41
C GLY A 11 -10.53 1.55 -5.13
N GLY A 12 -11.27 1.10 -4.12
CA GLY A 12 -11.37 1.72 -2.80
C GLY A 12 -12.18 3.02 -2.77
N VAL A 13 -11.98 3.83 -1.73
CA VAL A 13 -12.74 5.06 -1.52
C VAL A 13 -12.38 6.15 -2.54
N GLY A 14 -13.38 6.60 -3.31
CA GLY A 14 -13.17 7.51 -4.45
C GLY A 14 -12.55 8.88 -4.12
N ILE A 15 -12.68 9.36 -2.87
CA ILE A 15 -12.04 10.62 -2.43
C ILE A 15 -10.51 10.53 -2.39
N LEU A 16 -9.95 9.32 -2.32
CA LEU A 16 -8.52 9.05 -2.25
C LEU A 16 -7.89 8.74 -3.62
N ALA A 17 -8.70 8.31 -4.59
CA ALA A 17 -8.26 7.86 -5.91
C ALA A 17 -7.61 8.94 -6.80
N ARG A 18 -7.81 10.22 -6.48
CA ARG A 18 -7.33 11.34 -7.30
C ARG A 18 -6.51 12.30 -6.47
N GLN A 19 -5.40 12.76 -7.06
CA GLN A 19 -4.49 13.74 -6.51
C GLN A 19 -4.12 14.74 -7.62
N LYS A 20 -4.28 16.04 -7.36
CA LYS A 20 -4.08 17.07 -8.39
C LYS A 20 -2.65 17.11 -8.94
N ALA A 21 -1.65 16.81 -8.11
CA ALA A 21 -0.23 16.94 -8.44
C ALA A 21 0.50 15.59 -8.60
N ALA A 22 -0.22 14.46 -8.52
CA ALA A 22 0.39 13.14 -8.63
C ALA A 22 0.86 12.83 -10.05
N LYS A 23 1.97 12.10 -10.15
CA LYS A 23 2.66 11.82 -11.42
C LYS A 23 2.84 10.34 -11.72
N VAL A 24 2.81 9.48 -10.71
CA VAL A 24 3.18 8.07 -10.85
C VAL A 24 1.93 7.22 -10.75
N ASP A 25 1.52 6.62 -11.86
CA ASP A 25 0.49 5.57 -11.89
C ASP A 25 1.07 4.21 -11.45
N TYR A 26 0.20 3.25 -11.11
CA TYR A 26 0.59 1.94 -10.61
C TYR A 26 1.48 1.15 -11.60
N GLY A 27 1.23 1.25 -12.90
CA GLY A 27 2.00 0.54 -13.92
C GLY A 27 3.41 1.11 -14.03
N SER A 28 3.53 2.43 -14.08
CA SER A 28 4.82 3.12 -14.00
C SER A 28 5.55 2.80 -12.68
N LEU A 29 4.83 2.76 -11.56
CA LEU A 29 5.38 2.44 -10.24
C LEU A 29 6.04 1.05 -10.23
N ILE A 30 5.36 0.03 -10.76
CA ILE A 30 5.90 -1.33 -10.90
C ILE A 30 7.18 -1.33 -11.73
N LEU A 31 7.17 -0.71 -12.90
CA LEU A 31 8.33 -0.68 -13.79
C LEU A 31 9.53 0.05 -13.16
N LEU A 32 9.26 1.19 -12.51
CA LEU A 32 10.30 1.98 -11.84
C LEU A 32 10.92 1.20 -10.67
N ALA A 33 10.12 0.46 -9.90
CA ALA A 33 10.57 -0.39 -8.81
C ALA A 33 11.45 -1.55 -9.31
N LEU A 34 11.01 -2.27 -10.35
CA LEU A 34 11.78 -3.36 -10.96
C LEU A 34 13.14 -2.90 -11.51
N GLN A 35 13.21 -1.67 -12.03
CA GLN A 35 14.46 -1.06 -12.52
C GLN A 35 15.42 -0.61 -11.42
N ARG A 36 15.01 -0.58 -10.16
CA ARG A 36 15.75 0.05 -9.05
C ARG A 36 15.93 -0.84 -7.83
N SER A 37 15.40 -2.06 -7.83
CA SER A 37 15.42 -2.95 -6.68
C SER A 37 16.06 -4.30 -6.97
N ARG A 38 16.62 -4.90 -5.93
CA ARG A 38 17.28 -6.22 -5.94
C ARG A 38 16.60 -7.23 -5.02
N SER A 39 15.74 -6.78 -4.11
CA SER A 39 14.90 -7.59 -3.23
C SER A 39 13.47 -7.05 -3.16
N ALA A 40 12.54 -7.84 -2.65
CA ALA A 40 11.15 -7.45 -2.43
C ALA A 40 11.05 -6.27 -1.46
N ARG A 41 11.84 -6.27 -0.38
CA ARG A 41 11.90 -5.16 0.58
C ARG A 41 12.40 -3.85 -0.04
N GLU A 42 13.43 -3.92 -0.87
CA GLU A 42 13.94 -2.75 -1.59
C GLU A 42 12.89 -2.24 -2.59
N ALA A 43 12.15 -3.13 -3.26
CA ALA A 43 11.06 -2.74 -4.15
C ALA A 43 9.96 -1.98 -3.39
N ILE A 44 9.54 -2.46 -2.21
CA ILE A 44 8.59 -1.74 -1.35
C ILE A 44 9.13 -0.34 -1.03
N SER A 45 10.37 -0.22 -0.56
CA SER A 45 10.96 1.09 -0.26
C SER A 45 10.98 2.03 -1.47
N VAL A 46 11.40 1.54 -2.64
CA VAL A 46 11.40 2.33 -3.88
C VAL A 46 9.98 2.80 -4.24
N MET A 47 9.00 1.90 -4.18
CA MET A 47 7.62 2.23 -4.50
C MET A 47 7.10 3.31 -3.54
N THR A 48 7.31 3.14 -2.24
CA THR A 48 6.81 4.05 -1.21
C THR A 48 7.48 5.42 -1.25
N ASP A 49 8.78 5.47 -1.55
CA ASP A 49 9.53 6.72 -1.68
C ASP A 49 9.13 7.50 -2.93
N LEU A 50 8.88 6.80 -4.04
CA LEU A 50 8.41 7.39 -5.29
C LEU A 50 7.05 8.04 -5.12
N VAL A 51 6.08 7.33 -4.53
CA VAL A 51 4.73 7.88 -4.31
C VAL A 51 4.73 8.99 -3.27
N ALA A 52 5.57 8.90 -2.23
CA ALA A 52 5.72 9.99 -1.26
C ALA A 52 6.25 11.27 -1.92
N SER A 53 7.20 11.14 -2.86
CA SER A 53 7.86 12.28 -3.50
C SER A 53 7.09 12.84 -4.71
N HIS A 54 6.36 11.99 -5.43
CA HIS A 54 5.76 12.34 -6.73
C HIS A 54 4.24 12.13 -6.79
N GLY A 55 3.64 11.66 -5.70
CA GLY A 55 2.22 11.34 -5.62
C GLY A 55 1.84 10.05 -6.34
N TYR A 56 0.66 9.55 -5.99
CA TYR A 56 0.10 8.33 -6.53
C TYR A 56 -1.14 8.64 -7.39
N ALA A 57 -1.06 8.32 -8.68
CA ALA A 57 -2.05 8.69 -9.69
C ALA A 57 -2.88 7.48 -10.13
N SER A 58 -3.35 6.68 -9.18
CA SER A 58 -4.15 5.48 -9.43
C SER A 58 -5.16 5.27 -8.31
N GLU A 59 -6.11 4.38 -8.58
CA GLU A 59 -7.05 3.89 -7.56
C GLU A 59 -6.33 2.95 -6.59
N GLY A 60 -7.09 2.29 -5.71
CA GLY A 60 -6.57 1.31 -4.78
C GLY A 60 -6.03 0.07 -5.46
N GLU A 61 -4.77 -0.29 -5.19
CA GLU A 61 -4.09 -1.44 -5.77
C GLU A 61 -3.52 -2.36 -4.69
N THR A 62 -3.61 -3.66 -4.93
CA THR A 62 -2.84 -4.67 -4.21
C THR A 62 -1.66 -5.10 -5.06
N PHE A 63 -0.45 -4.95 -4.56
CA PHE A 63 0.79 -5.41 -5.18
C PHE A 63 1.30 -6.67 -4.48
N THR A 64 1.65 -7.68 -5.27
CA THR A 64 2.33 -8.89 -4.81
C THR A 64 3.77 -8.83 -5.23
N ILE A 65 4.66 -8.66 -4.25
CA ILE A 65 6.06 -8.34 -4.45
C ILE A 65 6.89 -9.49 -3.90
N GLY A 66 7.66 -10.17 -4.75
CA GLY A 66 8.41 -11.36 -4.37
C GLY A 66 9.85 -11.36 -4.87
N ASP A 67 10.70 -12.08 -4.13
CA ASP A 67 12.07 -12.43 -4.49
C ASP A 67 12.36 -13.90 -4.06
N PRO A 68 13.59 -14.44 -4.23
CA PRO A 68 13.89 -15.82 -3.87
C PRO A 68 13.69 -16.22 -2.40
N ASN A 69 13.58 -15.25 -1.48
CA ASN A 69 13.54 -15.49 -0.03
C ASN A 69 12.21 -15.10 0.61
N GLU A 70 11.47 -14.14 0.04
CA GLU A 70 10.28 -13.59 0.65
C GLU A 70 9.24 -13.11 -0.36
N VAL A 71 7.98 -13.09 0.07
CA VAL A 71 6.84 -12.55 -0.68
C VAL A 71 6.04 -11.65 0.24
N TRP A 72 5.66 -10.49 -0.30
CA TRP A 72 4.92 -9.45 0.38
C TRP A 72 3.62 -9.14 -0.37
N LEU A 73 2.57 -8.91 0.42
CA LEU A 73 1.33 -8.33 -0.05
C LEU A 73 1.29 -6.87 0.39
N MET A 74 1.17 -5.93 -0.55
CA MET A 74 1.13 -4.50 -0.27
C MET A 74 -0.16 -3.90 -0.82
N GLU A 75 -0.96 -3.28 0.03
CA GLU A 75 -2.16 -2.54 -0.37
C GLU A 75 -1.86 -1.05 -0.32
N MET A 76 -2.21 -0.32 -1.38
CA MET A 76 -1.91 1.10 -1.53
C MET A 76 -3.09 1.84 -2.16
N ILE A 77 -3.43 3.01 -1.62
CA ILE A 77 -4.34 3.97 -2.23
C ILE A 77 -3.83 5.40 -1.99
N GLY A 78 -4.25 6.35 -2.83
CA GLY A 78 -3.82 7.74 -2.71
C GLY A 78 -4.20 8.42 -1.39
N SER A 79 -3.69 9.64 -1.18
CA SER A 79 -3.95 10.42 0.05
C SER A 79 -5.06 11.48 -0.10
N GLY A 80 -5.73 11.52 -1.26
CA GLY A 80 -6.81 12.46 -1.58
C GLY A 80 -6.37 13.72 -2.33
N PHE A 81 -7.35 14.47 -2.84
CA PHE A 81 -7.16 15.46 -3.93
C PHE A 81 -6.00 16.46 -3.74
N ASP A 82 -5.89 17.04 -2.54
CA ASP A 82 -4.92 18.09 -2.22
C ASP A 82 -3.67 17.57 -1.48
N THR A 83 -3.57 16.26 -1.22
CA THR A 83 -2.46 15.67 -0.48
C THR A 83 -1.64 14.75 -1.38
N LEU A 84 -0.37 15.08 -1.55
CA LEU A 84 0.56 14.24 -2.29
C LEU A 84 0.94 13.01 -1.44
N GLY A 85 0.96 11.82 -2.05
CA GLY A 85 1.44 10.60 -1.41
C GLY A 85 0.50 9.43 -1.59
N ALA A 86 0.66 8.42 -0.77
CA ALA A 86 -0.27 7.31 -0.65
C ALA A 86 -0.31 6.84 0.81
N VAL A 87 -1.40 6.20 1.19
CA VAL A 87 -1.44 5.33 2.36
C VAL A 87 -1.29 3.90 1.90
N TRP A 88 -0.56 3.12 2.67
CA TRP A 88 -0.26 1.74 2.31
C TRP A 88 0.08 0.92 3.54
N VAL A 89 -0.12 -0.39 3.42
CA VAL A 89 0.33 -1.41 4.35
C VAL A 89 0.87 -2.59 3.56
N ALA A 90 2.02 -3.13 3.97
CA ALA A 90 2.61 -4.33 3.39
C ALA A 90 2.87 -5.38 4.46
N ARG A 91 2.44 -6.61 4.19
CA ARG A 91 2.58 -7.77 5.07
C ARG A 91 3.36 -8.87 4.37
N ARG A 92 4.33 -9.45 5.08
CA ARG A 92 5.04 -10.64 4.61
C ARG A 92 4.08 -11.83 4.66
N VAL A 93 4.07 -12.64 3.61
CA VAL A 93 3.43 -13.95 3.63
C VAL A 93 4.39 -14.91 4.36
N PRO A 94 3.99 -15.51 5.49
CA PRO A 94 4.88 -16.40 6.23
C PRO A 94 5.24 -17.66 5.43
N ASP A 95 6.41 -18.22 5.69
CA ASP A 95 6.85 -19.45 5.05
C ASP A 95 5.85 -20.59 5.30
N GLY A 96 5.50 -21.33 4.24
CA GLY A 96 4.51 -22.41 4.30
C GLY A 96 3.05 -21.95 4.17
N TYR A 97 2.79 -20.65 4.01
CA TYR A 97 1.46 -20.10 3.77
C TYR A 97 1.28 -19.67 2.31
N VAL A 98 0.03 -19.60 1.89
CA VAL A 98 -0.39 -19.03 0.61
C VAL A 98 -1.41 -17.95 0.88
N THR A 99 -1.43 -16.93 0.03
CA THR A 99 -2.46 -15.89 0.03
C THR A 99 -3.01 -15.73 -1.39
N ALA A 100 -4.23 -15.24 -1.50
CA ALA A 100 -4.88 -14.93 -2.76
C ALA A 100 -5.54 -13.56 -2.64
N HIS A 101 -5.46 -12.79 -3.71
CA HIS A 101 -5.98 -11.44 -3.80
C HIS A 101 -6.68 -11.28 -5.15
N ALA A 102 -7.75 -10.51 -5.13
CA ALA A 102 -8.58 -10.17 -6.27
C ALA A 102 -8.85 -8.66 -6.17
N ASN A 103 -9.91 -8.18 -6.81
CA ASN A 103 -10.31 -6.78 -6.77
C ASN A 103 -10.93 -6.35 -5.42
N GLN A 104 -10.27 -6.65 -4.30
CA GLN A 104 -10.64 -6.23 -2.93
C GLN A 104 -9.40 -6.26 -2.02
N ALA A 105 -9.20 -5.21 -1.23
CA ALA A 105 -8.25 -5.19 -0.12
C ALA A 105 -8.58 -6.26 0.93
N ARG A 106 -7.55 -6.82 1.57
CA ARG A 106 -7.60 -7.98 2.46
C ARG A 106 -6.90 -7.72 3.78
N ILE A 107 -5.96 -6.77 3.84
CA ILE A 107 -5.25 -6.47 5.08
C ILE A 107 -6.23 -5.72 5.98
N THR A 108 -6.70 -6.39 7.04
CA THR A 108 -7.56 -5.77 8.04
C THR A 108 -6.69 -5.06 9.07
N THR A 109 -6.68 -5.52 10.32
CA THR A 109 -5.75 -5.07 11.36
C THR A 109 -4.35 -5.64 11.09
N PHE A 110 -3.32 -4.89 11.47
CA PHE A 110 -1.93 -5.28 11.24
C PHE A 110 -1.03 -4.90 12.42
N PRO A 111 0.06 -5.66 12.68
CA PRO A 111 0.97 -5.38 13.79
C PRO A 111 1.72 -4.06 13.56
N ARG A 112 1.98 -3.35 14.65
CA ARG A 112 2.62 -2.02 14.64
C ARG A 112 4.09 -2.08 15.07
N ASP A 113 4.49 -3.17 15.72
CA ASP A 113 5.79 -3.42 16.35
C ASP A 113 6.48 -4.67 15.79
N ASP A 114 6.27 -4.96 14.50
CA ASP A 114 6.85 -6.10 13.79
C ASP A 114 7.36 -5.69 12.39
N PRO A 115 8.47 -4.92 12.31
CA PRO A 115 8.98 -4.39 11.04
C PRO A 115 9.49 -5.47 10.06
N ASP A 116 9.77 -6.66 10.57
CA ASP A 116 10.23 -7.82 9.81
C ASP A 116 9.09 -8.46 9.01
N ASN A 117 7.85 -8.38 9.50
CA ASN A 117 6.67 -8.96 8.85
C ASN A 117 5.59 -7.95 8.45
N CYS A 118 5.71 -6.69 8.87
CA CYS A 118 4.75 -5.63 8.58
C CYS A 118 5.43 -4.26 8.48
N VAL A 119 5.20 -3.57 7.37
CA VAL A 119 5.58 -2.16 7.19
C VAL A 119 4.39 -1.40 6.63
N TYR A 120 4.23 -0.14 7.01
CA TYR A 120 3.08 0.65 6.62
C TYR A 120 3.43 2.13 6.57
N ALA A 121 2.58 2.90 5.90
CA ALA A 121 2.74 4.35 5.79
C ALA A 121 2.61 5.01 7.18
N PRO A 122 3.53 5.92 7.58
CA PRO A 122 3.44 6.60 8.87
C PRO A 122 2.11 7.36 9.08
N ASN A 123 1.47 7.77 7.99
CA ASN A 123 0.21 8.52 7.94
C ASN A 123 -1.03 7.64 7.68
N VAL A 124 -0.91 6.29 7.74
CA VAL A 124 -1.99 5.34 7.38
C VAL A 124 -3.27 5.54 8.20
N VAL A 125 -3.21 6.04 9.43
CA VAL A 125 -4.42 6.33 10.22
C VAL A 125 -4.80 7.81 10.14
N SER A 126 -3.83 8.71 10.16
CA SER A 126 -4.10 10.16 10.15
C SER A 126 -4.80 10.63 8.88
N VAL A 127 -4.53 10.00 7.73
CA VAL A 127 -5.24 10.28 6.47
C VAL A 127 -6.70 9.82 6.56
N ALA A 128 -6.98 8.65 7.14
CA ALA A 128 -8.37 8.21 7.31
C ALA A 128 -9.14 9.17 8.22
N VAL A 129 -8.53 9.59 9.33
CA VAL A 129 -9.14 10.54 10.26
C VAL A 129 -9.39 11.89 9.59
N SER A 130 -8.41 12.44 8.86
CA SER A 130 -8.56 13.76 8.22
C SER A 130 -9.61 13.78 7.11
N GLN A 131 -9.83 12.63 6.46
CA GLN A 131 -10.84 12.44 5.41
C GLN A 131 -12.20 12.01 5.96
N GLY A 132 -12.35 11.88 7.29
CA GLY A 132 -13.60 11.46 7.93
C GLY A 132 -13.97 9.99 7.73
N LEU A 133 -13.01 9.16 7.33
CA LEU A 133 -13.18 7.71 7.10
C LEU A 133 -12.97 6.88 8.38
N TYR A 134 -12.33 7.45 9.40
CA TYR A 134 -12.10 6.80 10.68
C TYR A 134 -12.33 7.78 11.84
N PRO A 135 -13.03 7.39 12.93
CA PRO A 135 -13.28 8.29 14.05
C PRO A 135 -11.99 8.73 14.73
N ALA A 136 -11.88 10.02 15.06
CA ALA A 136 -10.67 10.60 15.66
C ALA A 136 -10.38 10.08 17.09
N ASP A 137 -11.41 9.58 17.79
CA ASP A 137 -11.33 9.01 19.13
C ASP A 137 -11.22 7.47 19.12
N ALA A 138 -11.25 6.84 17.95
CA ALA A 138 -11.15 5.39 17.85
C ALA A 138 -9.70 4.90 18.07
N PRO A 139 -9.51 3.71 18.68
CA PRO A 139 -8.18 3.18 18.95
C PRO A 139 -7.40 2.84 17.68
N VAL A 140 -6.17 3.33 17.55
CA VAL A 140 -5.27 3.06 16.40
C VAL A 140 -5.07 1.56 16.11
N ASP A 141 -5.11 0.72 17.14
CA ASP A 141 -4.95 -0.73 17.02
C ASP A 141 -6.21 -1.43 16.49
N ALA A 142 -7.37 -0.77 16.55
CA ALA A 142 -8.61 -1.23 15.93
C ALA A 142 -8.74 -0.80 14.46
N PHE A 143 -7.75 -0.09 13.91
CA PHE A 143 -7.75 0.33 12.53
C PHE A 143 -7.58 -0.87 11.59
N SER A 144 -8.54 -1.05 10.68
CA SER A 144 -8.55 -2.08 9.64
C SER A 144 -8.37 -1.42 8.28
N PHE A 145 -7.32 -1.78 7.52
CA PHE A 145 -7.03 -1.09 6.25
C PHE A 145 -8.14 -1.34 5.21
N SER A 146 -8.54 -2.61 4.99
CA SER A 146 -9.62 -2.92 4.06
C SER A 146 -10.93 -2.25 4.45
N ASP A 147 -11.36 -2.35 5.71
CA ASP A 147 -12.69 -1.86 6.12
C ASP A 147 -12.80 -0.32 6.05
N VAL A 148 -11.67 0.39 6.07
CA VAL A 148 -11.62 1.86 6.03
C VAL A 148 -11.40 2.38 4.61
N TYR A 149 -10.52 1.75 3.83
CA TYR A 149 -10.10 2.24 2.52
C TYR A 149 -10.74 1.52 1.33
N ASP A 150 -11.38 0.38 1.57
CA ASP A 150 -12.09 -0.44 0.59
C ASP A 150 -13.31 -1.15 1.22
N PRO A 151 -14.29 -0.38 1.75
CA PRO A 151 -15.47 -0.90 2.46
C PRO A 151 -16.52 -1.58 1.56
#